data_AF-A0A380DZX3-F1
#
_entry.id   AF-A0A380DZX3-F1
#
_cell.length_a   1.000
_cell.length_b   1.000
_cell.length_c   1.000
_cell.angle_alpha   90.00
_cell.angle_beta   90.00
_cell.angle_gamma   90.00
#
_symmetry.space_group_name_H-M   'P 1'
#
loop_
_entity.id
_entity.type
_entity.pdbx_description
1 polymer ?
#
loop_
_entity_poly.entity_id
_entity_poly.type
_entity_poly.pdbx_seq_one_letter_code
_entity_poly.pdbx_strand_id
1 'polypeptide(L)'
;MYLYEHLSSFSSLYDASFGLGGDYMKGLSYYYSLSPLMWLNFLFIKIGETVGIFNPTTIHFWPTNQLIMAMIRAIITFVVTFYLFKILHFKRSTNMIATILYGMSTVVIYFNFTWSFYGNLLYLLPLSILGLERYFQQRKIGIFIVAIALTLFSNFYFSYYQAIIIGCYYLYRLIFTYKYDIVSRTQKLICVISATVLSVLSSVFGLFTGISAFLENDRKQNPNVDIPFLTPLDYHYFFL
;
A
#
# COMPACT_ATOMS: atom_id res chain seq x y z
N MET A 1 6.25 6.24 -17.69
CA MET A 1 6.42 7.24 -18.76
C MET A 1 5.56 8.47 -18.48
N TYR A 2 4.25 8.42 -18.73
CA TYR A 2 3.34 9.58 -18.58
C TYR A 2 3.52 10.43 -17.30
N LEU A 3 3.40 9.80 -16.12
CA LEU A 3 3.58 10.48 -14.82
C LEU A 3 4.98 11.06 -14.64
N TYR A 4 6.02 10.37 -15.11
CA TYR A 4 7.40 10.82 -14.98
C TYR A 4 7.69 12.04 -15.86
N GLU A 5 7.19 12.06 -17.09
CA GLU A 5 7.34 13.20 -18.00
C GLU A 5 6.66 14.45 -17.43
N HIS A 6 5.42 14.31 -16.99
CA HIS A 6 4.66 15.41 -16.40
C HIS A 6 5.31 15.96 -15.13
N LEU A 7 5.82 15.07 -14.26
CA LEU A 7 6.52 15.47 -13.05
C LEU A 7 7.89 16.09 -13.30
N SER A 8 8.67 15.52 -14.21
CA SER A 8 10.03 15.97 -14.49
C SER A 8 10.06 17.29 -15.27
N SER A 9 9.01 17.58 -16.03
CA SER A 9 8.80 18.86 -16.73
C SER A 9 8.17 19.95 -15.85
N PHE A 10 7.84 19.63 -14.58
CA PHE A 10 7.08 20.52 -13.69
C PHE A 10 5.80 21.05 -14.33
N SER A 11 5.13 20.21 -15.13
CA SER A 11 3.85 20.54 -15.75
C SER A 11 2.72 20.65 -14.72
N SER A 12 1.60 21.26 -15.12
CA SER A 12 0.41 21.36 -14.28
C SER A 12 -0.06 19.98 -13.82
N LEU A 13 -0.72 19.92 -12.65
CA LEU A 13 -1.34 18.69 -12.13
C LEU A 13 -2.59 18.27 -12.93
N TYR A 14 -3.12 19.18 -13.74
CA TYR A 14 -4.20 18.94 -14.69
C TYR A 14 -3.65 18.78 -16.10
N ASP A 15 -4.13 17.76 -16.80
CA ASP A 15 -3.84 17.57 -18.22
C ASP A 15 -5.14 17.23 -18.97
N ALA A 16 -5.39 17.94 -20.06
CA ALA A 16 -6.52 17.71 -20.96
C ALA A 16 -6.39 16.37 -21.71
N SER A 17 -5.17 15.86 -21.90
CA SER A 17 -4.91 14.59 -22.58
C SER A 17 -5.12 13.36 -21.68
N PHE A 18 -5.28 13.56 -20.37
CA PHE A 18 -5.56 12.50 -19.42
C PHE A 18 -7.03 12.03 -19.51
N GLY A 19 -7.30 11.03 -20.36
CA GLY A 19 -8.65 10.50 -20.58
C GLY A 19 -9.53 11.51 -21.34
N LEU A 20 -10.43 12.20 -20.63
CA LEU A 20 -11.26 13.30 -21.14
C LEU A 20 -10.88 14.66 -20.53
N GLY A 21 -9.68 14.74 -19.94
CA GLY A 21 -9.18 15.89 -19.21
C GLY A 21 -9.44 15.77 -17.71
N GLY A 22 -8.39 15.89 -16.90
CA GLY A 22 -8.50 15.72 -15.46
C GLY A 22 -7.21 15.97 -14.70
N ASP A 23 -7.33 16.05 -13.38
CA ASP A 23 -6.17 16.02 -12.48
C ASP A 23 -5.65 14.58 -12.40
N TYR A 24 -4.56 14.31 -13.13
CA TYR A 24 -3.98 12.97 -13.20
C TYR A 24 -3.35 12.55 -11.86
N MET A 25 -2.95 13.51 -11.01
CA MET A 25 -2.40 13.20 -9.69
C MET A 25 -3.48 12.73 -8.73
N LYS A 26 -4.61 13.44 -8.64
CA LYS A 26 -5.79 13.02 -7.89
C LYS A 26 -6.37 11.73 -8.46
N GLY A 27 -6.56 11.65 -9.78
CA GLY A 27 -7.14 10.47 -10.42
C GLY A 27 -6.32 9.19 -10.21
N LEU A 28 -4.99 9.29 -10.23
CA LEU A 28 -4.09 8.15 -10.01
C LEU A 28 -3.68 7.97 -8.53
N SER A 29 -4.10 8.87 -7.62
CA SER A 29 -3.83 8.75 -6.18
C SER A 29 -4.51 7.52 -5.57
N TYR A 30 -5.61 7.11 -6.19
CA TYR A 30 -6.29 5.87 -5.88
C TYR A 30 -5.42 4.63 -6.12
N TYR A 31 -4.34 4.75 -6.90
CA TYR A 31 -3.51 3.62 -7.33
C TYR A 31 -2.06 3.76 -6.86
N TYR A 32 -1.32 4.79 -7.28
CA TYR A 32 0.13 4.85 -7.00
C TYR A 32 0.79 6.21 -7.10
N SER A 33 0.12 7.28 -7.57
CA SER A 33 0.76 8.58 -7.84
C SER A 33 1.37 9.25 -6.61
N LEU A 34 0.92 8.88 -5.41
CA LEU A 34 1.45 9.40 -4.16
C LEU A 34 2.43 8.43 -3.49
N SER A 35 2.61 7.21 -4.00
CA SER A 35 3.47 6.22 -3.34
C SER A 35 4.91 6.71 -3.17
N PRO A 36 5.45 6.79 -1.93
CA PRO A 36 6.81 7.28 -1.70
C PRO A 36 7.87 6.45 -2.43
N LEU A 37 7.63 5.14 -2.60
CA LEU A 37 8.53 4.26 -3.34
C LEU A 37 8.58 4.60 -4.84
N MET A 38 7.45 5.06 -5.42
CA MET A 38 7.41 5.56 -6.79
C MET A 38 8.21 6.86 -6.93
N TRP A 39 8.03 7.80 -6.01
CA TRP A 39 8.74 9.07 -6.00
C TRP A 39 10.26 8.88 -5.86
N LEU A 40 10.69 7.98 -4.98
CA LEU A 40 12.10 7.59 -4.87
C LEU A 40 12.61 7.01 -6.19
N ASN A 41 11.86 6.10 -6.82
CA ASN A 41 12.22 5.55 -8.12
C ASN A 41 12.35 6.64 -9.20
N PHE A 42 11.41 7.57 -9.28
CA PHE A 42 11.50 8.69 -10.24
C PHE A 42 12.69 9.60 -9.97
N LEU A 43 13.03 9.86 -8.71
CA LEU A 43 14.23 10.60 -8.35
C LEU A 43 15.50 9.88 -8.83
N PHE A 44 15.60 8.56 -8.62
CA PHE A 44 16.72 7.76 -9.13
C PHE A 44 16.83 7.78 -10.64
N ILE A 45 15.70 7.66 -11.35
CA ILE A 45 15.66 7.75 -12.81
C ILE A 45 16.13 9.13 -13.26
N LYS A 46 15.67 10.20 -12.60
CA LYS A 46 16.05 11.58 -12.97
C LYS A 46 17.54 11.83 -12.78
N ILE A 47 18.10 11.38 -11.67
CA ILE A 47 19.55 11.46 -11.41
C ILE A 47 20.31 10.70 -12.50
N GLY A 48 19.91 9.47 -12.80
CA GLY A 48 20.57 8.67 -13.84
C GLY A 48 20.42 9.25 -15.26
N GLU A 49 19.29 9.90 -15.56
CA GLU A 49 19.10 10.67 -16.80
C GLU A 49 20.07 11.85 -16.87
N THR A 50 20.21 12.63 -15.80
CA THR A 50 21.14 13.78 -15.77
C THR A 50 22.61 13.40 -15.91
N VAL A 51 23.00 12.20 -15.45
CA VAL A 51 24.36 11.67 -15.57
C VAL A 51 24.57 10.92 -16.90
N GLY A 52 23.53 10.74 -17.72
CA GLY A 52 23.58 10.04 -19.00
C GLY A 52 23.63 8.51 -18.90
N ILE A 53 23.29 7.95 -17.74
CA ILE A 53 23.26 6.50 -17.48
C ILE A 53 21.94 5.90 -17.98
N PHE A 54 20.83 6.62 -17.81
CA PHE A 54 19.49 6.16 -18.16
C PHE A 54 18.88 6.96 -19.30
N ASN A 55 18.18 6.26 -20.20
CA ASN A 55 17.42 6.88 -21.27
C ASN A 55 15.93 6.54 -21.14
N PRO A 56 15.13 7.40 -20.47
CA PRO A 56 13.72 7.15 -20.22
C PRO A 56 12.82 7.28 -21.46
N THR A 57 13.33 7.81 -22.59
CA THR A 57 12.54 7.92 -23.84
C THR A 57 12.43 6.59 -24.60
N THR A 58 13.33 5.65 -24.31
CA THR A 58 13.31 4.32 -24.92
C THR A 58 12.16 3.47 -24.38
N ILE A 59 11.37 2.85 -25.27
CA ILE A 59 10.20 2.05 -24.88
C ILE A 59 10.56 0.87 -23.94
N HIS A 60 11.75 0.28 -24.09
CA HIS A 60 12.21 -0.85 -23.27
C HIS A 60 12.61 -0.47 -21.83
N PHE A 61 12.84 0.82 -21.56
CA PHE A 61 13.28 1.29 -20.25
C PHE A 61 12.22 1.06 -19.17
N TRP A 62 10.96 1.42 -19.45
CA TRP A 62 9.88 1.37 -18.47
C TRP A 62 9.50 -0.05 -18.01
N PRO A 63 9.38 -1.05 -18.92
CA PRO A 63 9.18 -2.44 -18.50
C PRO A 63 10.35 -2.98 -17.66
N THR A 64 11.59 -2.64 -18.03
CA THR A 64 12.78 -3.05 -17.27
C THR A 64 12.80 -2.42 -15.88
N ASN A 65 12.51 -1.13 -15.79
CA ASN A 65 12.41 -0.41 -14.52
C ASN A 65 11.30 -0.99 -13.62
N GLN A 66 10.14 -1.29 -14.20
CA GLN A 66 9.03 -1.94 -13.49
C GLN A 66 9.44 -3.29 -12.91
N LEU A 67 10.19 -4.10 -13.67
CA LEU A 67 10.70 -5.39 -13.21
C LEU A 67 11.69 -5.22 -12.04
N ILE A 68 12.62 -4.27 -12.15
CA ILE A 68 13.57 -3.93 -11.06
C ILE A 68 12.80 -3.52 -9.80
N MET A 69 11.80 -2.64 -9.93
CA MET A 69 10.97 -2.20 -8.81
C MET A 69 10.16 -3.35 -8.18
N ALA A 70 9.67 -4.28 -9.00
CA ALA A 70 9.04 -5.50 -8.50
C ALA A 70 10.03 -6.36 -7.70
N MET A 71 11.27 -6.53 -8.17
CA MET A 71 12.30 -7.25 -7.42
C MET A 71 12.64 -6.57 -6.10
N ILE A 72 12.78 -5.24 -6.08
CA ILE A 72 13.02 -4.46 -4.85
C ILE A 72 11.88 -4.69 -3.85
N ARG A 73 10.62 -4.60 -4.29
CA ARG A 73 9.46 -4.86 -3.42
C ARG A 73 9.41 -6.30 -2.93
N ALA A 74 9.81 -7.26 -3.75
CA ALA A 74 9.90 -8.66 -3.32
C ALA A 74 10.92 -8.78 -2.18
N ILE A 75 12.12 -8.21 -2.34
CA ILE A 75 13.16 -8.20 -1.29
C ILE A 75 12.63 -7.55 0.00
N ILE A 76 11.98 -6.39 -0.09
CA ILE A 76 11.38 -5.72 1.08
C ILE A 76 10.34 -6.63 1.73
N THR A 77 9.44 -7.23 0.95
CA THR A 77 8.43 -8.18 1.44
C THR A 77 9.07 -9.34 2.21
N PHE A 78 10.10 -9.97 1.66
CA PHE A 78 10.84 -11.05 2.30
C PHE A 78 11.50 -10.60 3.62
N VAL A 79 12.17 -9.46 3.63
CA VAL A 79 12.83 -8.93 4.83
C VAL A 79 11.81 -8.64 5.92
N VAL A 80 10.74 -7.92 5.60
CA VAL A 80 9.69 -7.53 6.55
C VAL A 80 9.02 -8.76 7.16
N THR A 81 8.63 -9.72 6.32
CA THR A 81 7.92 -10.93 6.76
C THR A 81 8.83 -11.86 7.59
N PHE A 82 10.12 -11.96 7.25
CA PHE A 82 11.09 -12.66 8.08
C PHE A 82 11.21 -12.05 9.48
N TYR A 83 11.27 -10.73 9.59
CA TYR A 83 11.29 -10.06 10.89
C TYR A 83 9.96 -10.17 11.64
N LEU A 84 8.83 -10.17 10.93
CA LEU A 84 7.51 -10.43 11.50
C LEU A 84 7.44 -11.82 12.15
N PHE A 85 7.77 -12.87 11.42
CA PHE A 85 7.73 -14.23 11.97
C PHE A 85 8.78 -14.44 13.06
N LYS A 86 9.93 -13.75 12.98
CA LYS A 86 10.92 -13.73 14.04
C LYS A 86 10.36 -13.11 15.33
N ILE A 87 9.67 -11.97 15.27
CA ILE A 87 9.08 -11.35 16.47
C ILE A 87 7.88 -12.15 17.01
N LEU A 88 7.23 -12.96 16.17
CA LEU A 88 6.23 -13.93 16.59
C LEU A 88 6.83 -15.23 17.16
N HIS A 89 8.16 -15.27 17.35
CA HIS A 89 8.92 -16.37 17.96
C HIS A 89 8.81 -17.71 17.22
N PHE A 90 8.73 -17.67 15.89
CA PHE A 90 8.78 -18.89 15.08
C PHE A 90 10.20 -19.50 15.17
N LYS A 91 10.27 -20.85 15.22
CA LYS A 91 11.56 -21.56 15.13
C LYS A 91 12.27 -21.21 13.81
N ARG A 92 13.61 -21.26 13.79
CA ARG A 92 14.42 -20.82 12.63
C ARG A 92 13.95 -21.44 11.30
N SER A 93 13.73 -22.75 11.26
CA SER A 93 13.28 -23.44 10.03
C SER A 93 11.87 -23.01 9.63
N THR A 94 10.94 -22.95 10.59
CA THR A 94 9.55 -22.52 10.35
C THR A 94 9.48 -21.07 9.90
N ASN A 95 10.31 -20.18 10.45
CA ASN A 95 10.42 -18.79 10.02
C ASN A 95 10.81 -18.71 8.54
N MET A 96 11.91 -19.39 8.15
CA MET A 96 12.35 -19.41 6.74
C MET A 96 11.26 -19.94 5.81
N ILE A 97 10.61 -21.05 6.17
CA ILE A 97 9.51 -21.63 5.38
C ILE A 97 8.35 -20.64 5.26
N ALA A 98 7.91 -20.04 6.36
CA ALA A 98 6.80 -19.08 6.37
C ALA A 98 7.12 -17.82 5.53
N THR A 99 8.35 -17.30 5.63
CA THR A 99 8.82 -16.18 4.79
C THR A 99 8.77 -16.54 3.31
N ILE A 100 9.26 -17.72 2.92
CA ILE A 100 9.21 -18.19 1.53
C ILE A 100 7.76 -18.36 1.07
N LEU A 101 6.91 -19.00 1.87
CA LEU A 101 5.50 -19.21 1.53
C LEU A 101 4.75 -17.90 1.34
N TYR A 102 5.02 -16.89 2.18
CA TYR A 102 4.44 -15.57 2.00
C TYR A 102 5.01 -14.87 0.76
N GLY A 103 6.33 -14.71 0.70
CA GLY A 103 7.04 -13.93 -0.31
C GLY A 103 6.99 -14.52 -1.73
N MET A 104 6.76 -15.83 -1.85
CA MET A 104 6.58 -16.54 -3.13
C MET A 104 5.15 -17.02 -3.35
N SER A 105 4.17 -16.57 -2.55
CA SER A 105 2.78 -16.91 -2.80
C SER A 105 2.34 -16.43 -4.17
N THR A 106 1.40 -17.14 -4.79
CA THR A 106 0.81 -16.76 -6.08
C THR A 106 0.28 -15.34 -6.05
N VAL A 107 -0.33 -14.93 -4.93
CA VAL A 107 -0.82 -13.57 -4.70
C VAL A 107 0.32 -12.56 -4.76
N VAL A 108 1.43 -12.80 -4.04
CA VAL A 108 2.57 -11.87 -4.04
C VAL A 108 3.20 -11.78 -5.42
N ILE A 109 3.44 -12.90 -6.09
CA ILE A 109 4.05 -12.89 -7.42
C ILE A 109 3.14 -12.20 -8.44
N TYR A 110 1.88 -12.61 -8.53
CA TYR A 110 0.93 -12.07 -9.51
C TYR A 110 0.72 -10.57 -9.32
N PHE A 111 0.43 -10.12 -8.10
CA PHE A 111 0.15 -8.71 -7.87
C PHE A 111 1.40 -7.84 -7.87
N ASN A 112 2.57 -8.34 -7.49
CA ASN A 112 3.79 -7.53 -7.51
C ASN A 112 4.35 -7.30 -8.92
N PHE A 113 4.25 -8.30 -9.80
CA PHE A 113 4.83 -8.26 -11.15
C PHE A 113 3.83 -7.81 -12.22
N THR A 114 2.54 -8.17 -12.10
CA THR A 114 1.52 -7.78 -13.09
C THR A 114 0.93 -6.41 -12.79
N TRP A 115 0.73 -6.08 -11.51
CA TRP A 115 0.00 -4.86 -11.10
C TRP A 115 0.77 -4.06 -10.05
N SER A 116 1.72 -3.21 -10.48
CA SER A 116 2.64 -2.53 -9.55
C SER A 116 2.01 -1.80 -8.38
N PHE A 117 0.78 -1.30 -8.51
CA PHE A 117 0.11 -0.58 -7.44
C PHE A 117 -0.34 -1.48 -6.28
N TYR A 118 -0.67 -2.76 -6.52
CA TYR A 118 -0.97 -3.71 -5.46
C TYR A 118 0.29 -4.13 -4.68
N GLY A 119 1.46 -4.04 -5.30
CA GLY A 119 2.73 -4.48 -4.73
C GLY A 119 3.09 -3.80 -3.41
N ASN A 120 2.59 -2.59 -3.15
CA ASN A 120 2.88 -1.87 -1.92
C ASN A 120 2.21 -2.49 -0.69
N LEU A 121 0.97 -2.96 -0.83
CA LEU A 121 0.23 -3.57 0.27
C LEU A 121 0.93 -4.84 0.80
N LEU A 122 1.56 -5.59 -0.11
CA LEU A 122 2.19 -6.88 0.18
C LEU A 122 3.32 -6.79 1.22
N TYR A 123 4.04 -5.66 1.28
CA TYR A 123 5.02 -5.44 2.34
C TYR A 123 4.50 -4.52 3.46
N LEU A 124 3.61 -3.57 3.15
CA LEU A 124 3.11 -2.63 4.15
C LEU A 124 2.23 -3.30 5.22
N LEU A 125 1.38 -4.26 4.83
CA LEU A 125 0.55 -5.00 5.78
C LEU A 125 1.40 -5.76 6.83
N PRO A 126 2.34 -6.65 6.44
CA PRO A 126 3.18 -7.31 7.42
C PRO A 126 4.09 -6.34 8.17
N LEU A 127 4.48 -5.20 7.59
CA LEU A 127 5.24 -4.16 8.27
C LEU A 127 4.43 -3.49 9.39
N SER A 128 3.14 -3.21 9.16
CA SER A 128 2.26 -2.66 10.20
C SER A 128 2.05 -3.65 11.34
N ILE A 129 1.83 -4.94 11.04
CA ILE A 129 1.71 -5.98 12.07
C ILE A 129 3.03 -6.11 12.86
N LEU A 130 4.17 -6.09 12.18
CA LEU A 130 5.49 -6.07 12.81
C LEU A 130 5.65 -4.85 13.72
N GLY A 131 5.20 -3.67 13.30
CA GLY A 131 5.20 -2.45 14.11
C GLY A 131 4.40 -2.60 15.41
N LEU A 132 3.20 -3.19 15.35
CA LEU A 132 2.39 -3.48 16.53
C LEU A 132 3.09 -4.45 17.48
N GLU A 133 3.58 -5.57 16.96
CA GLU A 133 4.27 -6.57 17.78
C GLU A 133 5.56 -6.02 18.41
N ARG A 134 6.29 -5.14 17.70
CA ARG A 134 7.43 -4.42 18.26
C ARG A 134 7.04 -3.49 19.38
N TYR A 135 5.87 -2.87 19.33
CA TYR A 135 5.38 -2.13 20.48
C TYR A 135 5.01 -3.05 21.64
N PHE A 136 4.24 -4.11 21.41
CA PHE A 136 3.78 -5.00 22.47
C PHE A 136 4.90 -5.71 23.20
N GLN A 137 5.94 -6.13 22.48
CA GLN A 137 7.05 -6.90 23.04
C GLN A 137 8.31 -6.08 23.34
N GLN A 138 8.47 -4.89 22.73
CA GLN A 138 9.71 -4.10 22.83
C GLN A 138 9.48 -2.60 23.12
N ARG A 139 8.23 -2.14 23.27
CA ARG A 139 7.85 -0.72 23.46
C ARG A 139 8.32 0.22 22.34
N LYS A 140 8.51 -0.30 21.12
CA LYS A 140 8.95 0.49 19.95
C LYS A 140 7.83 0.62 18.92
N ILE A 141 7.03 1.68 19.01
CA ILE A 141 5.86 1.92 18.13
C ILE A 141 6.21 2.59 16.79
N GLY A 142 7.41 3.16 16.63
CA GLY A 142 7.75 3.99 15.47
C GLY A 142 7.52 3.33 14.11
N ILE A 143 7.79 2.02 13.97
CA ILE A 143 7.55 1.29 12.71
C ILE A 143 6.06 1.22 12.38
N PHE A 144 5.20 1.07 13.39
CA PHE A 144 3.76 1.08 13.16
C PHE A 144 3.31 2.43 12.58
N ILE A 145 3.78 3.54 13.18
CA ILE A 145 3.44 4.89 12.73
C ILE A 145 3.86 5.09 11.27
N VAL A 146 5.12 4.77 10.95
CA VAL A 146 5.65 4.91 9.59
C VAL A 146 4.90 4.01 8.62
N ALA A 147 4.60 2.77 8.97
CA ALA A 147 3.91 1.83 8.08
C ALA A 147 2.49 2.32 7.74
N ILE A 148 1.72 2.77 8.74
CA ILE A 148 0.37 3.30 8.52
C ILE A 148 0.41 4.59 7.72
N ALA A 149 1.33 5.50 8.03
CA ALA A 149 1.51 6.73 7.26
C ALA A 149 1.82 6.43 5.78
N LEU A 150 2.76 5.51 5.50
CA LEU A 150 3.10 5.09 4.15
C LEU A 150 1.92 4.43 3.42
N THR A 151 1.12 3.62 4.12
CA THR A 151 -0.11 3.03 3.56
C THR A 151 -1.10 4.11 3.14
N LEU A 152 -1.44 5.03 4.04
CA LEU A 152 -2.40 6.10 3.79
C LEU A 152 -1.93 7.04 2.69
N PHE A 153 -0.61 7.24 2.59
CA PHE A 153 0.00 8.05 1.54
C PHE A 153 0.08 7.32 0.20
N SER A 154 0.25 6.00 0.19
CA SER A 154 0.47 5.25 -1.05
C SER A 154 -0.81 4.93 -1.80
N ASN A 155 -1.86 4.51 -1.10
CA ASN A 155 -3.08 4.04 -1.75
C ASN A 155 -4.28 4.08 -0.78
N PHE A 156 -5.22 5.00 -1.03
CA PHE A 156 -6.42 5.12 -0.21
C PHE A 156 -7.30 3.85 -0.25
N TYR A 157 -7.43 3.22 -1.42
CA TYR A 157 -8.23 2.01 -1.58
C TYR A 157 -7.68 0.82 -0.76
N PHE A 158 -6.38 0.58 -0.73
CA PHE A 158 -5.84 -0.50 0.12
C PHE A 158 -5.77 -0.12 1.58
N SER A 159 -5.72 1.18 1.90
CA SER A 159 -5.62 1.63 3.28
C SER A 159 -6.81 1.19 4.13
N TYR A 160 -8.04 1.19 3.59
CA TYR A 160 -9.21 0.77 4.36
C TYR A 160 -9.24 -0.75 4.60
N TYR A 161 -8.90 -1.57 3.60
CA TYR A 161 -8.80 -3.02 3.78
C TYR A 161 -7.71 -3.39 4.78
N GLN A 162 -6.56 -2.73 4.67
CA GLN A 162 -5.45 -2.92 5.60
C GLN A 162 -5.87 -2.50 7.02
N ALA A 163 -6.61 -1.40 7.18
CA ALA A 163 -7.13 -0.95 8.46
C ALA A 163 -8.10 -1.98 9.10
N ILE A 164 -8.97 -2.60 8.31
CA ILE A 164 -9.87 -3.67 8.80
C ILE A 164 -9.04 -4.85 9.33
N ILE A 165 -8.09 -5.36 8.54
CA ILE A 165 -7.27 -6.52 8.92
C ILE A 165 -6.44 -6.22 10.17
N ILE A 166 -5.78 -5.07 10.21
CA ILE A 166 -4.98 -4.64 11.37
C ILE A 166 -5.87 -4.41 12.59
N GLY A 167 -7.06 -3.83 12.40
CA GLY A 167 -8.05 -3.62 13.46
C GLY A 167 -8.49 -4.93 14.08
N CYS A 168 -8.86 -5.93 13.27
CA CYS A 168 -9.20 -7.27 13.73
C CYS A 168 -8.03 -7.92 14.49
N TYR A 169 -6.81 -7.85 13.95
CA TYR A 169 -5.61 -8.38 14.61
C TYR A 169 -5.34 -7.70 15.95
N TYR A 170 -5.49 -6.38 15.99
CA TYR A 170 -5.30 -5.57 17.19
C TYR A 170 -6.33 -5.92 18.27
N LEU A 171 -7.62 -6.04 17.91
CA LEU A 171 -8.69 -6.47 18.82
C LEU A 171 -8.39 -7.86 19.38
N TYR A 172 -7.95 -8.80 18.54
CA TYR A 172 -7.49 -10.11 18.98
C TYR A 172 -6.37 -10.00 20.02
N ARG A 173 -5.35 -9.16 19.81
CA ARG A 173 -4.23 -8.91 20.75
C ARG A 173 -4.59 -8.10 21.99
N LEU A 174 -5.75 -7.45 22.01
CA LEU A 174 -6.31 -6.80 23.20
C LEU A 174 -7.05 -7.81 24.09
N ILE A 175 -7.85 -8.68 23.47
CA ILE A 175 -8.63 -9.72 24.17
C ILE A 175 -7.69 -10.78 24.73
N PHE A 176 -6.75 -11.26 23.92
CA PHE A 176 -5.79 -12.29 24.28
C PHE A 176 -4.41 -11.70 24.50
N THR A 177 -3.94 -11.75 25.74
CA THR A 177 -2.58 -11.32 26.09
C THR A 177 -1.59 -12.40 25.67
N TYR A 178 -0.52 -12.01 24.99
CA TYR A 178 0.53 -12.94 24.60
C TYR A 178 1.63 -12.99 25.65
N LYS A 179 2.25 -14.16 25.85
CA LYS A 179 3.20 -14.41 26.94
C LYS A 179 4.45 -13.52 26.93
N TYR A 180 4.83 -12.99 25.76
CA TYR A 180 5.99 -12.11 25.60
C TYR A 180 5.61 -10.62 25.58
N ASP A 181 4.35 -10.27 25.84
CA ASP A 181 3.92 -8.88 25.92
C ASP A 181 4.45 -8.22 27.20
N ILE A 182 5.08 -7.05 27.05
CA ILE A 182 5.58 -6.22 28.17
C ILE A 182 4.69 -5.00 28.44
N VAL A 183 3.65 -4.81 27.63
CA VAL A 183 2.76 -3.66 27.63
C VAL A 183 1.38 -4.07 28.11
N SER A 184 0.80 -3.30 29.04
CA SER A 184 -0.54 -3.56 29.57
C SER A 184 -1.63 -3.26 28.53
N ARG A 185 -2.84 -3.80 28.71
CA ARG A 185 -3.97 -3.56 27.79
C ARG A 185 -4.31 -2.07 27.64
N THR A 186 -4.26 -1.31 28.73
CA THR A 186 -4.49 0.14 28.72
C THR A 186 -3.40 0.88 27.94
N GLN A 187 -2.14 0.47 28.09
CA GLN A 187 -1.03 1.04 27.32
C GLN A 187 -1.11 0.68 25.84
N LYS A 188 -1.61 -0.52 25.49
CA LYS A 188 -1.95 -0.89 24.11
C LYS A 188 -3.01 0.06 23.55
N LEU A 189 -4.10 0.25 24.28
CA LEU A 189 -5.20 1.14 23.89
C LEU A 189 -4.73 2.56 23.61
N ILE A 190 -4.12 3.20 24.60
CA ILE A 190 -3.72 4.61 24.49
C ILE A 190 -2.68 4.77 23.38
N CYS A 191 -1.60 3.99 23.41
CA CYS A 191 -0.49 4.21 22.48
C CYS A 191 -0.85 3.87 21.03
N VAL A 192 -1.60 2.79 20.77
CA VAL A 192 -1.99 2.45 19.40
C VAL A 192 -2.99 3.46 18.83
N ILE A 193 -3.90 4.00 19.64
CA ILE A 193 -4.80 5.08 19.21
C ILE A 193 -3.99 6.35 18.91
N SER A 194 -3.12 6.79 19.84
CA SER A 194 -2.26 7.95 19.62
C SER A 194 -1.35 7.79 18.40
N ALA A 195 -0.76 6.60 18.21
CA ALA A 195 0.07 6.29 17.05
C ALA A 195 -0.73 6.32 15.75
N THR A 196 -1.97 5.82 15.74
CA THR A 196 -2.85 5.90 14.58
C THR A 196 -3.17 7.35 14.22
N VAL A 197 -3.51 8.18 15.22
CA VAL A 197 -3.76 9.62 15.01
C VAL A 197 -2.51 10.32 14.45
N LEU A 198 -1.34 10.08 15.03
CA LEU A 198 -0.08 10.62 14.51
C LEU A 198 0.20 10.18 13.07
N SER A 199 -0.10 8.92 12.73
CA SER A 199 0.05 8.41 11.38
C SER A 199 -0.85 9.16 10.41
N VAL A 200 -2.13 9.33 10.74
CA VAL A 200 -3.11 10.07 9.93
C VAL A 200 -2.68 11.52 9.71
N LEU A 201 -2.24 12.21 10.77
CA LEU A 201 -1.74 13.58 10.68
C LEU A 201 -0.48 13.67 9.79
N SER A 202 0.43 12.70 9.90
CA SER A 202 1.64 12.68 9.07
C SER A 202 1.36 12.37 7.59
N SER A 203 0.23 11.72 7.29
CA SER A 203 -0.18 11.37 5.92
C SER A 203 -1.31 12.25 5.39
N VAL A 204 -1.58 13.42 6.01
CA VAL A 204 -2.79 14.21 5.75
C VAL A 204 -2.94 14.60 4.29
N PHE A 205 -1.83 14.94 3.61
CA PHE A 205 -1.84 15.28 2.19
C PHE A 205 -2.27 14.09 1.33
N GLY A 206 -1.66 12.92 1.54
CA GLY A 206 -2.00 11.72 0.79
C GLY A 206 -3.45 11.27 1.01
N LEU A 207 -3.90 11.34 2.26
CA LEU A 207 -5.25 10.98 2.65
C LEU A 207 -6.30 11.96 2.10
N PHE A 208 -6.04 13.26 2.17
CA PHE A 208 -6.92 14.28 1.63
C PHE A 208 -7.11 14.11 0.12
N THR A 209 -6.01 13.93 -0.62
CA THR A 209 -6.05 13.72 -2.07
C THR A 209 -6.84 12.46 -2.43
N GLY A 210 -6.66 11.37 -1.70
CA GLY A 210 -7.40 10.12 -1.91
C GLY A 210 -8.91 10.24 -1.62
N ILE A 211 -9.28 10.90 -0.51
CA ILE A 211 -10.69 11.12 -0.14
C ILE A 211 -11.36 12.07 -1.14
N SER A 212 -10.71 13.19 -1.50
CA SER A 212 -11.27 14.12 -2.48
C SER A 212 -11.49 13.43 -3.82
N ALA A 213 -10.54 12.61 -4.27
CA ALA A 213 -10.67 11.87 -5.52
C ALA A 213 -11.82 10.84 -5.47
N PHE A 214 -12.06 10.22 -4.31
CA PHE A 214 -13.19 9.31 -4.12
C PHE A 214 -14.54 10.04 -4.16
N LEU A 215 -14.65 11.20 -3.47
CA LEU A 215 -15.89 11.98 -3.41
C LEU A 215 -16.21 12.70 -4.73
N GLU A 216 -15.19 13.13 -5.47
CA GLU A 216 -15.32 13.74 -6.80
C GLU A 216 -15.69 12.71 -7.88
N ASN A 217 -15.62 11.41 -7.59
CA ASN A 217 -15.98 10.36 -8.52
C ASN A 217 -17.50 10.22 -8.60
N ASP A 218 -18.14 11.09 -9.39
CA ASP A 218 -19.60 11.14 -9.63
C ASP A 218 -20.07 10.00 -10.55
N ARG A 219 -19.74 8.75 -10.19
CA ARG A 219 -20.33 7.55 -10.79
C ARG A 219 -21.75 7.43 -10.28
N LYS A 220 -22.67 8.20 -10.88
CA LYS A 220 -24.10 7.97 -10.71
C LYS A 220 -24.39 6.54 -11.12
N GLN A 221 -24.96 5.78 -10.19
CA GLN A 221 -25.50 4.46 -10.49
C GLN A 221 -26.46 4.60 -11.66
N ASN A 222 -26.35 3.73 -12.66
CA ASN A 222 -27.23 3.78 -13.82
C ASN A 222 -28.68 3.70 -13.31
N PRO A 223 -29.50 4.75 -13.49
CA PRO A 223 -30.86 4.78 -12.96
C PRO A 223 -31.76 3.71 -13.59
N ASN A 224 -31.32 3.11 -14.70
CA ASN A 224 -32.01 2.02 -15.38
C ASN A 224 -31.60 0.63 -14.85
N VAL A 225 -30.73 0.55 -13.85
CA VAL A 225 -30.25 -0.71 -13.25
C VAL A 225 -30.58 -0.70 -11.75
N ASP A 226 -31.71 -1.32 -11.41
CA ASP A 226 -32.01 -1.67 -10.02
C ASP A 226 -31.06 -2.78 -9.58
N ILE A 227 -30.20 -2.48 -8.61
CA ILE A 227 -29.31 -3.46 -8.00
C ILE A 227 -30.04 -3.99 -6.76
N PRO A 228 -30.62 -5.20 -6.80
CA PRO A 228 -31.26 -5.78 -5.62
C PRO A 228 -30.22 -6.07 -4.54
N PHE A 229 -30.62 -6.00 -3.27
CA PHE A 229 -29.75 -6.29 -2.12
C PHE A 229 -29.15 -7.71 -2.17
N LEU A 230 -29.90 -8.66 -2.73
CA LEU A 230 -29.46 -10.01 -3.02
C LEU A 230 -29.66 -10.25 -4.52
N THR A 231 -28.60 -10.58 -5.22
CA THR A 231 -28.69 -11.01 -6.62
C THR A 231 -29.43 -12.35 -6.66
N PRO A 232 -30.59 -12.44 -7.33
CA PRO A 232 -31.29 -13.72 -7.47
C PRO A 232 -30.44 -14.66 -8.31
N LEU A 233 -30.36 -15.93 -7.91
CA LEU A 233 -29.53 -16.93 -8.60
C LEU A 233 -29.98 -17.21 -10.05
N ASP A 234 -31.23 -16.85 -10.37
CA ASP A 234 -31.84 -17.05 -11.69
C ASP A 234 -31.62 -15.86 -12.64
N TYR A 235 -30.85 -14.85 -12.24
CA TYR A 235 -30.55 -13.70 -13.11
C TYR A 235 -29.58 -14.09 -14.22
N HIS A 236 -30.14 -14.45 -15.38
CA HIS A 236 -29.40 -14.59 -16.63
C HIS A 236 -29.14 -13.21 -17.23
N TYR A 237 -27.87 -12.81 -17.29
CA TYR A 237 -27.48 -11.62 -18.03
C TYR A 237 -27.76 -11.83 -19.53
N PHE A 238 -28.79 -11.17 -20.06
CA PHE A 238 -28.83 -10.81 -21.47
C PHE A 238 -27.89 -9.61 -21.66
N PHE A 239 -26.60 -9.90 -21.87
CA PHE A 239 -25.71 -8.93 -22.49
C PHE A 239 -25.96 -9.01 -24.01
N LEU A 240 -26.71 -8.05 -24.54
CA LEU A 240 -26.74 -7.69 -25.96
C LEU A 240 -25.95 -6.39 -26.13
#